data_AF-A0A7C1R9T7-F1
#
_entry.id   AF-A0A7C1R9T7-F1
#
_cell.length_a   1.000
_cell.length_b   1.000
_cell.length_c   1.000
_cell.angle_alpha   90.00
_cell.angle_beta   90.00
_cell.angle_gamma   90.00
#
_symmetry.space_group_name_H-M   'P 1'
#
loop_
_entity.id
_entity.type
_entity.pdbx_description
1 polymer ?
#
loop_
_entity_poly.entity_id
_entity_poly.type
_entity_poly.pdbx_seq_one_letter_code
_entity_poly.pdbx_strand_id
1 'polypeptide(L)'
;MAGVVAAAIVATCGRAAEAKVDYPVRPVAFTQVAIDDAFWGKRLATSRDVTIPACFKRCEETGRIDNFAIAGGMMEGFYRGARYNDSDLYKVIEGAAYQLSVNADLKLGGYLDDVIT
;
A
#
# COMPACT_ATOMS: atom_id res chain seq x y z
N MET A 1 35.30 43.18 32.02
CA MET A 1 33.87 42.84 32.11
C MET A 1 33.49 42.05 30.87
N ALA A 2 33.73 40.74 30.86
CA ALA A 2 33.27 39.84 29.79
C ALA A 2 32.44 38.76 30.47
N GLY A 3 31.12 38.83 30.26
CA GLY A 3 30.14 37.98 30.93
C GLY A 3 30.14 36.57 30.35
N VAL A 4 30.18 35.57 31.23
CA VAL A 4 29.95 34.17 30.89
C VAL A 4 28.44 33.98 30.77
N VAL A 5 27.95 33.69 29.56
CA VAL A 5 26.56 33.26 29.34
C VAL A 5 26.50 31.76 29.57
N ALA A 6 25.92 31.34 30.69
CA ALA A 6 25.62 29.94 30.96
C ALA A 6 24.40 29.53 30.12
N ALA A 7 24.60 28.66 29.14
CA ALA A 7 23.52 28.03 28.40
C ALA A 7 22.86 26.95 29.27
N ALA A 8 21.63 27.20 29.73
CA ALA A 8 20.83 26.19 30.41
C ALA A 8 20.30 25.18 29.38
N ILE A 9 20.74 23.92 29.49
CA ILE A 9 20.17 22.80 28.74
C ILE A 9 18.82 22.48 29.39
N VAL A 10 17.74 22.95 28.79
CA VAL A 10 16.38 22.53 29.15
C VAL A 10 16.14 21.17 28.53
N ALA A 11 16.26 20.11 29.34
CA ALA A 11 15.83 18.78 28.95
C ALA A 11 14.29 18.77 28.89
N THR A 12 13.73 19.00 27.70
CA THR A 12 12.31 18.74 27.46
C THR A 12 12.10 17.23 27.49
N CYS A 13 11.59 16.74 28.63
CA CYS A 13 11.05 15.40 28.73
C CYS A 13 9.79 15.35 27.84
N GLY A 14 9.95 14.86 26.61
CA GLY A 14 8.84 14.63 25.70
C GLY A 14 7.90 13.63 26.34
N ARG A 15 6.72 14.09 26.78
CA ARG A 15 5.65 13.21 27.25
C ARG A 15 5.24 12.37 26.06
N ALA A 16 5.64 11.10 26.04
CA ALA A 16 5.11 10.13 25.09
C ALA A 16 3.59 10.21 25.20
N ALA A 17 2.92 10.51 24.09
CA ALA A 17 1.47 10.52 24.04
C ALA A 17 0.99 9.15 24.54
N GLU A 18 0.21 9.17 25.62
CA GLU A 18 -0.39 7.97 26.17
C GLU A 18 -1.28 7.39 25.08
N ALA A 19 -0.85 6.26 24.51
CA ALA A 19 -1.57 5.63 23.43
C ALA A 19 -2.98 5.28 23.93
N LYS A 20 -3.99 5.95 23.40
CA LYS A 20 -5.40 5.59 23.67
C LYS A 20 -5.56 4.11 23.39
N VAL A 21 -6.03 3.37 24.38
CA VAL A 21 -6.41 1.96 24.20
C VAL A 21 -7.61 1.95 23.26
N ASP A 22 -7.39 1.54 22.00
CA ASP A 22 -8.40 1.53 20.93
C ASP A 22 -9.46 0.45 21.18
N TYR A 23 -9.03 -0.82 21.19
CA TYR A 23 -9.88 -2.00 21.42
C TYR A 23 -9.38 -2.84 22.62
N PRO A 24 -10.29 -3.56 23.32
CA PRO A 24 -9.94 -4.44 24.44
C PRO A 24 -9.21 -5.73 24.02
N VAL A 25 -9.07 -5.96 22.71
CA VAL A 25 -8.37 -7.09 22.09
C VAL A 25 -7.41 -6.57 21.03
N ARG A 26 -6.33 -7.32 20.78
CA ARG A 26 -5.35 -7.00 19.72
C ARG A 26 -5.52 -7.97 18.55
N PRO A 27 -5.59 -7.48 17.30
CA PRO A 27 -5.56 -8.36 16.14
C PRO A 27 -4.20 -9.05 16.04
N VAL A 28 -4.20 -10.31 15.61
CA VAL A 28 -2.98 -11.00 15.16
C VAL A 28 -2.74 -10.55 13.72
N ALA A 29 -1.56 -10.03 13.43
CA ALA A 29 -1.25 -9.59 12.07
C ALA A 29 -1.22 -10.80 11.13
N PHE A 30 -1.75 -10.65 9.92
CA PHE A 30 -1.79 -11.76 8.96
C PHE A 30 -0.39 -12.26 8.55
N THR A 31 0.64 -11.40 8.63
CA THR A 31 2.06 -11.76 8.44
C THR A 31 2.61 -12.69 9.52
N GLN A 32 1.89 -12.86 10.65
CA GLN A 32 2.22 -13.79 11.71
C GLN A 32 1.48 -15.14 11.57
N VAL A 33 0.69 -15.32 10.52
CA VAL A 33 -0.14 -16.51 10.30
C VAL A 33 0.21 -17.14 8.95
N ALA A 34 0.69 -18.38 8.96
CA ALA A 34 0.85 -19.19 7.76
C ALA A 34 -0.40 -20.07 7.57
N ILE A 35 -1.04 -19.95 6.41
CA ILE A 35 -2.20 -20.77 6.03
C ILE A 35 -1.72 -21.82 5.02
N ASP A 36 -1.66 -23.07 5.45
CA ASP A 36 -1.23 -24.22 4.65
C ASP A 36 -2.28 -25.35 4.70
N ASP A 37 -3.50 -25.03 4.29
CA ASP A 37 -4.58 -25.99 4.15
C ASP A 37 -5.01 -26.14 2.68
N ALA A 38 -5.83 -27.17 2.41
CA ALA A 38 -6.33 -27.42 1.06
C ALA A 38 -7.40 -26.43 0.60
N PHE A 39 -8.03 -25.69 1.51
CA PHE A 39 -9.20 -24.85 1.19
C PHE A 39 -8.81 -23.39 0.95
N TRP A 40 -8.21 -22.75 1.95
CA TRP A 40 -7.73 -21.37 1.91
C TRP A 40 -6.39 -21.25 1.21
N GLY A 41 -5.47 -22.21 1.39
CA GLY A 41 -4.18 -22.21 0.70
C GLY A 41 -4.35 -22.11 -0.82
N LYS A 42 -5.30 -22.89 -1.37
CA LYS A 42 -5.67 -22.82 -2.80
C LYS A 42 -6.21 -21.45 -3.22
N ARG A 43 -6.99 -20.76 -2.38
CA ARG A 43 -7.55 -19.43 -2.70
C ARG A 43 -6.49 -18.34 -2.68
N LEU A 44 -5.58 -18.40 -1.72
CA LEU A 44 -4.45 -17.48 -1.65
C LEU A 44 -3.53 -17.65 -2.88
N ALA A 45 -3.25 -18.90 -3.27
CA ALA A 45 -2.50 -19.18 -4.50
C ALA A 45 -3.21 -18.62 -5.74
N THR A 46 -4.52 -18.87 -5.91
CA THR A 46 -5.29 -18.28 -7.02
C THR A 46 -5.27 -16.74 -6.99
N SER A 47 -5.38 -16.13 -5.80
CA SER A 47 -5.32 -14.68 -5.65
C SER A 47 -3.99 -14.12 -6.18
N ARG A 48 -2.88 -14.73 -5.76
CA ARG A 48 -1.52 -14.37 -6.19
C ARG A 48 -1.30 -14.60 -7.68
N ASP A 49 -1.57 -15.82 -8.14
CA ASP A 49 -1.10 -16.31 -9.44
C ASP A 49 -2.03 -15.92 -10.59
N VAL A 50 -3.30 -15.61 -10.30
CA VAL A 50 -4.33 -15.36 -11.31
C VAL A 50 -5.05 -14.04 -11.07
N THR A 51 -5.62 -13.82 -9.88
CA THR A 51 -6.52 -12.69 -9.66
C THR A 51 -5.81 -11.34 -9.71
N ILE A 52 -4.71 -11.16 -8.97
CA ILE A 52 -3.96 -9.90 -8.96
C ILE A 52 -3.46 -9.53 -10.38
N PRO A 53 -2.78 -10.41 -11.13
CA PRO A 53 -2.38 -10.11 -12.51
C PRO A 53 -3.56 -9.79 -13.43
N ALA A 54 -4.66 -10.55 -13.33
CA ALA A 54 -5.84 -10.31 -14.15
C ALA A 54 -6.51 -8.97 -13.84
N CYS A 55 -6.53 -8.55 -12.57
CA CYS A 55 -7.06 -7.26 -12.16
C CYS A 55 -6.20 -6.09 -12.67
N PHE A 56 -4.88 -6.20 -12.62
CA PHE A 56 -3.99 -5.19 -13.21
C PHE A 56 -4.17 -5.08 -14.72
N LYS A 57 -4.14 -6.22 -15.42
CA LYS A 57 -4.44 -6.28 -16.85
C LYS A 57 -5.79 -5.63 -17.18
N ARG A 58 -6.80 -5.83 -16.34
CA ARG A 58 -8.10 -5.19 -16.54
C ARG A 58 -8.04 -3.67 -16.34
N CYS A 59 -7.27 -3.19 -15.36
CA CYS A 59 -7.04 -1.76 -15.14
C CYS A 59 -6.36 -1.12 -16.36
N GLU A 60 -5.34 -1.77 -16.93
CA GLU A 60 -4.68 -1.36 -18.17
C GLU A 60 -5.66 -1.31 -19.35
N GLU A 61 -6.29 -2.46 -19.68
CA GLU A 61 -7.19 -2.61 -20.84
C GLU A 61 -8.36 -1.64 -20.85
N THR A 62 -8.79 -1.20 -19.67
CA THR A 62 -9.99 -0.37 -19.51
C THR A 62 -9.67 1.06 -19.08
N GLY A 63 -8.41 1.48 -19.23
CA GLY A 63 -7.96 2.86 -19.13
C GLY A 63 -7.90 3.42 -17.71
N ARG A 64 -7.88 2.58 -16.66
CA ARG A 64 -7.71 3.06 -15.28
C ARG A 64 -6.34 3.68 -15.09
N ILE A 65 -5.29 3.02 -15.60
CA ILE A 65 -3.92 3.53 -15.52
C ILE A 65 -3.74 4.75 -16.45
N ASP A 66 -4.30 4.70 -17.66
CA ASP A 66 -4.30 5.85 -18.58
C ASP A 66 -4.90 7.12 -17.96
N ASN A 67 -5.95 7.01 -17.13
CA ASN A 67 -6.52 8.17 -16.43
C ASN A 67 -5.48 8.89 -15.55
N PHE A 68 -4.55 8.16 -14.92
CA PHE A 68 -3.46 8.76 -14.15
C PHE A 68 -2.39 9.35 -15.07
N ALA A 69 -2.02 8.67 -16.15
CA ALA A 69 -1.09 9.20 -17.15
C ALA A 69 -1.60 10.52 -17.76
N ILE A 70 -2.90 10.62 -18.03
CA ILE A 70 -3.56 11.85 -18.49
C ILE A 70 -3.50 12.93 -17.42
N ALA A 71 -3.85 12.60 -16.18
CA ALA A 71 -3.82 13.56 -15.07
C ALA A 71 -2.39 14.08 -14.77
N GLY A 72 -1.38 13.23 -14.95
CA GLY A 72 0.04 13.56 -14.80
C GLY A 72 0.66 14.26 -16.01
N GLY A 73 -0.10 14.49 -17.08
CA GLY A 73 0.42 15.11 -18.31
C GLY A 73 1.38 14.22 -19.12
N MET A 74 1.42 12.92 -18.84
CA MET A 74 2.22 11.92 -19.56
C MET A 74 1.50 11.41 -20.82
N MET A 75 0.19 11.62 -20.90
CA MET A 75 -0.65 11.23 -22.03
C MET A 75 -1.68 12.33 -22.32
N GLU A 76 -1.94 12.64 -23.59
CA GLU A 76 -3.05 13.51 -23.96
C GLU A 76 -4.38 12.77 -23.91
N GLY A 77 -5.43 13.42 -23.40
CA GLY A 77 -6.77 12.85 -23.41
C GLY A 77 -7.71 13.44 -22.37
N PHE A 78 -8.84 12.77 -22.20
CA PHE A 78 -9.83 13.08 -21.17
C PHE A 78 -10.07 11.84 -20.31
N TYR A 79 -10.43 12.07 -19.05
CA TYR A 79 -10.83 11.02 -18.13
C TYR A 79 -11.91 10.10 -18.73
N ARG A 80 -11.76 8.78 -18.55
CA ARG A 80 -12.71 7.77 -19.04
C ARG A 80 -13.30 6.92 -17.91
N GLY A 81 -14.59 6.64 -18.04
CA GLY A 81 -15.32 5.73 -17.18
C GLY A 81 -15.97 6.42 -15.97
N ALA A 82 -16.22 5.66 -14.90
CA ALA A 82 -16.93 6.17 -13.73
C ALA A 82 -15.97 6.92 -12.80
N ARG A 83 -16.47 7.93 -12.08
CA ARG A 83 -15.70 8.76 -11.13
C ARG A 83 -14.94 8.01 -10.02
N TYR A 84 -15.19 6.72 -9.86
CA TYR A 84 -14.59 5.84 -8.85
C TYR A 84 -13.67 4.78 -9.47
N ASN A 85 -13.42 4.81 -10.78
CA ASN A 85 -12.55 3.86 -11.49
C ASN A 85 -11.14 3.83 -10.89
N ASP A 86 -10.65 4.96 -10.41
CA ASP A 86 -9.35 5.10 -9.75
C ASP A 86 -9.24 4.17 -8.54
N SER A 87 -10.37 3.92 -7.85
CA SER A 87 -10.43 3.00 -6.71
C SER A 87 -10.18 1.55 -7.08
N ASP A 88 -10.42 1.16 -8.34
CA ASP A 88 -10.10 -0.20 -8.80
C ASP A 88 -8.58 -0.39 -8.72
N LEU A 89 -7.79 0.56 -9.23
CA LEU A 89 -6.34 0.48 -9.20
C LEU A 89 -5.81 0.49 -7.75
N TYR A 90 -6.33 1.36 -6.88
CA TYR A 90 -5.91 1.42 -5.48
C TYR A 90 -6.12 0.09 -4.74
N LYS A 91 -7.27 -0.56 -4.94
CA LYS A 91 -7.59 -1.84 -4.28
C LYS A 91 -6.72 -2.99 -4.81
N VAL A 92 -6.36 -2.97 -6.08
CA VAL A 92 -5.49 -3.99 -6.66
C VAL A 92 -4.05 -3.82 -6.14
N ILE A 93 -3.57 -2.57 -6.04
CA ILE A 93 -2.29 -2.26 -5.38
C ILE A 93 -2.30 -2.73 -3.92
N GLU A 94 -3.39 -2.48 -3.17
CA GLU A 94 -3.53 -2.95 -1.79
C GLU A 94 -3.43 -4.49 -1.69
N GLY A 95 -4.14 -5.22 -2.54
CA GLY A 95 -4.07 -6.68 -2.59
C GLY A 95 -2.67 -7.19 -2.93
N ALA A 96 -1.98 -6.55 -3.87
CA ALA A 96 -0.60 -6.84 -4.22
C ALA A 96 0.37 -6.54 -3.07
N ALA A 97 0.18 -5.44 -2.35
CA ALA A 97 0.99 -5.09 -1.19
C ALA A 97 0.83 -6.11 -0.05
N TYR A 98 -0.39 -6.58 0.23
CA TYR A 98 -0.59 -7.68 1.18
C TYR A 98 0.13 -8.95 0.74
N GLN A 99 0.05 -9.32 -0.53
CA GLN A 99 0.73 -10.48 -1.08
C GLN A 99 2.26 -10.37 -0.92
N LEU A 100 2.85 -9.21 -1.22
CA LEU A 100 4.28 -8.94 -1.08
C LEU A 100 4.76 -9.00 0.37
N SER A 101 3.90 -8.64 1.33
CA SER A 101 4.26 -8.68 2.76
C SER A 101 4.39 -10.11 3.33
N VAL A 102 3.80 -11.12 2.67
CA VAL A 102 3.88 -12.53 3.07
C VAL A 102 4.73 -13.38 2.13
N ASN A 103 4.91 -12.94 0.88
CA ASN A 103 5.71 -13.64 -0.11
C ASN A 103 6.35 -12.62 -1.07
N ALA A 104 7.67 -12.48 -0.98
CA ALA A 104 8.41 -11.55 -1.80
C ALA A 104 8.38 -11.98 -3.29
N ASP A 105 8.02 -11.03 -4.15
CA ASP A 105 8.03 -11.19 -5.60
C ASP A 105 8.62 -9.91 -6.21
N LEU A 106 9.88 -9.98 -6.67
CA LEU A 106 10.58 -8.84 -7.23
C LEU A 106 9.93 -8.32 -8.52
N LYS A 107 9.29 -9.20 -9.29
CA LYS A 107 8.63 -8.80 -10.53
C LYS A 107 7.36 -8.01 -10.23
N LEU A 108 6.54 -8.51 -9.31
CA LEU A 108 5.35 -7.78 -8.87
C LEU A 108 5.73 -6.47 -8.16
N GLY A 109 6.76 -6.49 -7.32
CA GLY A 109 7.28 -5.29 -6.66
C GLY A 109 7.71 -4.20 -7.65
N GLY A 110 8.56 -4.54 -8.62
CA GLY A 110 8.98 -3.58 -9.65
C GLY A 110 7.82 -3.06 -10.49
N TYR A 111 6.87 -3.92 -10.85
CA TYR A 111 5.65 -3.49 -11.56
C TYR A 111 4.80 -2.51 -10.73
N LEU A 112 4.69 -2.71 -9.40
CA LEU A 112 3.99 -1.74 -8.55
C LEU A 112 4.70 -0.39 -8.50
N ASP A 113 6.03 -0.39 -8.42
CA ASP A 113 6.80 0.86 -8.44
C ASP A 113 6.52 1.63 -9.75
N ASP A 114 6.57 0.95 -10.90
CA ASP A 114 6.25 1.55 -12.22
C ASP A 114 4.81 2.10 -12.30
N VAL A 115 3.85 1.46 -11.63
CA VAL A 115 2.45 1.95 -11.59
C VAL A 115 2.28 3.16 -10.67
N ILE A 116 3.11 3.28 -9.63
CA ILE A 116 3.00 4.33 -8.61
C ILE A 116 3.72 5.62 -9.01
N THR A 117 4.83 5.54 -9.75
CA THR A 117 5.72 6.67 -10.08
C THR A 117 5.64 7.09 -11.53
#